data_AF-A0A7Y4XVY0-F1
#
_entry.id   AF-A0A7Y4XVY0-F1
#
_cell.length_a   1.000
_cell.length_b   1.000
_cell.length_c   1.000
_cell.angle_alpha   90.00
_cell.angle_beta   90.00
_cell.angle_gamma   90.00
#
_symmetry.space_group_name_H-M   'P 1'
#
loop_
_entity.id
_entity.type
_entity.pdbx_description
1 polymer ?
#
loop_
_entity_poly.entity_id
_entity_poly.type
_entity_poly.pdbx_seq_one_letter_code
_entity_poly.pdbx_strand_id
1 'polypeptide(L)'
;MKKMNVYVAALGFALTTGVVHAATQPLDACIAAVQKQKPGELVKLEKLAVGKKAIFELEVKDAAGAEWEFMCDAKNGKITEQESEVTNADAESFKKNLKVSEADATATALKAHPGKVQEVEYEIEANGDASYE
;
A
#
# COMPACT_ATOMS: atom_id res chain seq x y z
N MET A 1 -66.44 -45.06 13.07
CA MET A 1 -65.02 -44.78 13.39
C MET A 1 -64.22 -44.80 12.09
N LYS A 2 -63.81 -43.64 11.57
CA LYS A 2 -63.01 -43.53 10.33
C LYS A 2 -61.81 -42.65 10.65
N LYS A 3 -60.62 -43.21 10.43
CA LYS A 3 -59.33 -42.72 10.92
C LYS A 3 -58.94 -41.41 10.23
N MET A 4 -58.56 -40.41 11.03
CA MET A 4 -58.02 -39.13 10.57
C MET A 4 -56.51 -39.29 10.42
N ASN A 5 -55.98 -39.23 9.20
CA ASN A 5 -54.54 -39.21 8.98
C ASN A 5 -54.04 -37.77 9.09
N VAL A 6 -53.18 -37.55 10.09
CA VAL A 6 -52.47 -36.30 10.36
C VAL A 6 -51.38 -36.12 9.31
N TYR A 7 -51.38 -34.99 8.59
CA TYR A 7 -50.27 -34.58 7.73
C TYR A 7 -49.29 -33.76 8.57
N VAL A 8 -48.12 -34.33 8.84
CA VAL A 8 -47.00 -33.59 9.43
C VAL A 8 -46.24 -32.91 8.30
N ALA A 9 -46.44 -31.61 8.15
CA ALA A 9 -45.57 -30.77 7.31
C ALA A 9 -44.28 -30.49 8.10
N ALA A 10 -43.21 -31.19 7.77
CA ALA A 10 -41.88 -30.87 8.27
C ALA A 10 -41.36 -29.61 7.55
N LEU A 11 -41.49 -28.45 8.18
CA LEU A 11 -40.75 -27.24 7.80
C LEU A 11 -39.28 -27.45 8.16
N GLY A 12 -38.48 -27.86 7.18
CA GLY A 12 -37.03 -27.88 7.29
C GLY A 12 -36.51 -26.44 7.34
N PHE A 13 -36.03 -26.00 8.50
CA PHE A 13 -35.30 -24.75 8.65
C PHE A 13 -33.90 -24.94 8.07
N ALA A 14 -33.67 -24.47 6.84
CA ALA A 14 -32.33 -24.40 6.27
C ALA A 14 -31.54 -23.32 7.02
N LEU A 15 -30.68 -23.75 7.95
CA LEU A 15 -29.65 -22.89 8.54
C LEU A 15 -28.63 -22.56 7.45
N THR A 16 -28.82 -21.44 6.76
CA THR A 16 -27.74 -20.83 5.97
C THR A 16 -26.71 -20.31 6.95
N THR A 17 -25.63 -21.05 7.18
CA THR A 17 -24.42 -20.51 7.77
C THR A 17 -23.87 -19.47 6.81
N GLY A 18 -24.26 -18.21 7.00
CA GLY A 18 -23.65 -17.09 6.31
C GLY A 18 -22.18 -17.06 6.71
N VAL A 19 -21.29 -17.43 5.79
CA VAL A 19 -19.87 -17.14 5.95
C VAL A 19 -19.76 -15.62 5.89
N VAL A 20 -19.69 -14.97 7.04
CA VAL A 20 -19.37 -13.55 7.12
C VAL A 20 -17.89 -13.46 6.71
N HIS A 21 -17.62 -13.26 5.42
CA HIS A 21 -16.31 -12.77 5.01
C HIS A 21 -16.17 -11.41 5.68
N ALA A 22 -15.34 -11.31 6.72
CA ALA A 22 -14.89 -10.02 7.20
C ALA A 22 -14.29 -9.32 5.98
N ALA A 23 -14.89 -8.22 5.55
CA ALA A 23 -14.32 -7.42 4.49
C ALA A 23 -12.93 -7.00 4.96
N THR A 24 -11.89 -7.54 4.33
CA THR A 24 -10.51 -7.15 4.57
C THR A 24 -10.43 -5.63 4.42
N GLN A 25 -9.96 -4.93 5.45
CA GLN A 25 -9.83 -3.49 5.37
C GLN A 25 -8.85 -3.13 4.24
N PRO A 26 -8.99 -1.96 3.60
CA PRO A 26 -8.08 -1.55 2.52
C PRO A 26 -6.59 -1.64 2.91
N LEU A 27 -6.26 -1.30 4.16
CA LEU A 27 -4.90 -1.44 4.69
C LEU A 27 -4.46 -2.91 4.76
N ASP A 28 -5.27 -3.80 5.35
CA ASP A 28 -4.96 -5.23 5.42
C ASP A 28 -4.78 -5.84 4.02
N ALA A 29 -5.60 -5.41 3.05
CA ALA A 29 -5.52 -5.85 1.67
C ALA A 29 -4.22 -5.37 1.01
N CYS A 30 -3.81 -4.13 1.29
CA CYS A 30 -2.53 -3.59 0.83
C CYS A 30 -1.35 -4.35 1.46
N ILE A 31 -1.31 -4.51 2.79
CA ILE A 31 -0.24 -5.25 3.49
C ILE A 31 -0.11 -6.67 2.90
N ALA A 32 -1.23 -7.37 2.69
CA ALA A 32 -1.21 -8.70 2.10
C ALA A 32 -0.70 -8.70 0.65
N ALA A 33 -1.05 -7.69 -0.15
CA ALA A 33 -0.57 -7.56 -1.52
C ALA A 33 0.94 -7.26 -1.57
N VAL A 34 1.40 -6.31 -0.74
CA VAL A 34 2.81 -5.92 -0.60
C VAL A 34 3.65 -7.12 -0.16
N GLN A 35 3.27 -7.79 0.93
CA GLN A 35 4.01 -8.97 1.43
C GLN A 35 4.03 -10.14 0.44
N LYS A 36 3.01 -10.24 -0.43
CA LYS A 36 3.01 -11.23 -1.52
C LYS A 36 3.98 -10.87 -2.64
N GLN A 37 4.13 -9.59 -2.97
CA GLN A 37 5.04 -9.09 -4.01
C GLN A 37 6.49 -9.06 -3.51
N LYS A 38 6.69 -8.65 -2.26
CA LYS A 38 7.99 -8.48 -1.64
C LYS A 38 7.94 -8.98 -0.19
N PRO A 39 8.35 -10.24 0.07
CA PRO A 39 8.47 -10.75 1.42
C PRO A 39 9.58 -10.02 2.18
N GLY A 40 9.28 -9.57 3.40
CA GLY A 40 10.26 -8.88 4.24
C GLY A 40 9.64 -8.32 5.51
N GLU A 41 10.46 -7.62 6.28
CA GLU A 41 10.00 -6.88 7.45
C GLU A 41 9.30 -5.60 7.00
N LEU A 42 8.06 -5.37 7.43
CA LEU A 42 7.40 -4.08 7.25
C LEU A 42 8.01 -3.09 8.26
N VAL A 43 8.73 -2.08 7.79
CA VAL A 43 9.52 -1.17 8.64
C VAL A 43 8.89 0.20 8.81
N LYS A 44 8.11 0.66 7.83
CA LYS A 44 7.34 1.91 7.88
C LYS A 44 5.92 1.70 7.36
N LEU A 45 4.98 2.45 7.93
CA LEU A 45 3.62 2.58 7.44
C LEU A 45 3.19 4.04 7.62
N GLU A 46 2.95 4.71 6.51
CA GLU A 46 2.42 6.06 6.51
C GLU A 46 1.02 6.12 5.88
N LYS A 47 0.32 7.22 6.18
CA LYS A 47 -0.91 7.57 5.49
C LYS A 47 -0.81 8.98 4.96
N LEU A 48 -0.52 9.09 3.67
CA LEU A 48 -0.30 10.35 2.99
C LEU A 48 -1.57 10.91 2.35
N ALA A 49 -1.56 12.23 2.14
CA ALA A 49 -2.55 12.96 1.38
C ALA A 49 -1.94 13.47 0.07
N VAL A 50 -1.97 12.63 -0.96
CA VAL A 50 -1.46 12.98 -2.30
C VAL A 50 -2.60 13.64 -3.10
N GLY A 51 -2.56 14.98 -3.15
CA GLY A 51 -3.62 15.79 -3.74
C GLY A 51 -4.97 15.62 -3.02
N LYS A 52 -5.93 14.94 -3.65
CA LYS A 52 -7.25 14.63 -3.06
C LYS A 52 -7.40 13.16 -2.64
N LYS A 53 -6.36 12.35 -2.81
CA LYS A 53 -6.37 10.93 -2.49
C LYS A 53 -5.68 10.70 -1.16
N ALA A 54 -6.21 9.77 -0.38
CA ALA A 54 -5.47 9.18 0.72
C ALA A 54 -4.72 7.97 0.18
N ILE A 55 -3.44 7.89 0.49
CA ILE A 55 -2.53 6.81 0.10
C ILE A 55 -2.00 6.17 1.38
N PHE A 56 -1.84 4.85 1.38
CA PHE A 56 -0.97 4.19 2.34
C PHE A 56 0.37 3.96 1.67
N GLU A 57 1.44 4.24 2.39
CA GLU A 57 2.80 3.96 1.96
C GLU A 57 3.41 2.96 2.93
N LEU A 58 4.00 1.91 2.38
CA LEU A 58 4.52 0.80 3.13
C LEU A 58 5.94 0.51 2.67
N GLU A 59 6.88 0.59 3.58
CA GLU A 59 8.25 0.17 3.34
C GLU A 59 8.48 -1.25 3.84
N VAL A 60 9.06 -2.07 2.97
CA VAL A 60 9.50 -3.44 3.30
C VAL A 60 11.00 -3.57 3.15
N LYS A 61 11.66 -3.95 4.24
CA LYS A 61 13.05 -4.37 4.22
C LYS A 61 13.15 -5.85 3.87
N ASP A 62 13.73 -6.15 2.72
CA ASP A 62 13.90 -7.53 2.27
C ASP A 62 15.05 -8.26 2.97
N ALA A 63 15.18 -9.57 2.73
CA ALA A 63 16.23 -10.38 3.36
C ALA A 63 17.66 -10.01 2.94
N ALA A 64 17.84 -9.23 1.86
CA ALA A 64 19.12 -8.67 1.46
C ALA A 64 19.40 -7.30 2.10
N GLY A 65 18.42 -6.77 2.86
CA GLY A 65 18.49 -5.49 3.55
C GLY A 65 18.13 -4.29 2.69
N ALA A 66 17.63 -4.50 1.46
CA ALA A 66 17.12 -3.43 0.61
C ALA A 66 15.73 -3.01 1.06
N GLU A 67 15.46 -1.71 1.06
CA GLU A 67 14.16 -1.12 1.36
C GLU A 67 13.37 -0.92 0.06
N TRP A 68 12.08 -1.25 0.14
CA TRP A 68 11.14 -1.23 -0.98
C TRP A 68 9.88 -0.54 -0.53
N GLU A 69 9.54 0.53 -1.20
CA GLU A 69 8.33 1.27 -0.95
C GLU A 69 7.19 0.80 -1.84
N PHE A 70 5.97 0.81 -1.27
CA PHE A 70 4.74 0.54 -1.98
C PHE A 70 3.66 1.55 -1.60
N MET A 71 3.21 2.35 -2.56
CA MET A 71 1.99 3.13 -2.39
C MET A 71 0.74 2.31 -2.72
N CYS A 72 -0.29 2.44 -1.89
CA CYS A 72 -1.61 1.84 -2.06
C CYS A 72 -2.72 2.88 -1.97
N ASP A 73 -3.71 2.78 -2.85
CA ASP A 73 -4.94 3.59 -2.73
C ASP A 73 -5.70 3.20 -1.45
N ALA A 74 -5.81 4.14 -0.50
CA ALA A 74 -6.37 3.86 0.82
C ALA A 74 -7.88 3.52 0.81
N LYS A 75 -8.57 3.70 -0.32
CA LYS A 75 -9.99 3.32 -0.47
C LYS A 75 -10.15 1.84 -0.77
N ASN A 76 -9.20 1.23 -1.49
CA ASN A 76 -9.37 -0.12 -2.03
C ASN A 76 -8.17 -1.05 -1.81
N GLY A 77 -7.06 -0.56 -1.25
CA GLY A 77 -5.86 -1.34 -0.92
C GLY A 77 -5.05 -1.78 -2.13
N LYS A 78 -5.31 -1.24 -3.32
CA LYS A 78 -4.56 -1.59 -4.53
C LYS A 78 -3.24 -0.83 -4.54
N ILE A 79 -2.16 -1.57 -4.77
CA ILE A 79 -0.83 -1.04 -5.06
C ILE A 79 -0.92 -0.19 -6.33
N THR A 80 -0.39 1.02 -6.27
CA THR A 80 -0.30 1.98 -7.38
C THR A 80 1.13 2.28 -7.79
N GLU A 81 2.09 2.09 -6.88
CA GLU A 81 3.51 2.39 -7.03
C GLU A 81 4.34 1.25 -6.44
N GLN A 82 5.55 1.04 -6.95
CA GLN A 82 6.59 0.30 -6.26
C GLN A 82 7.93 0.93 -6.58
N GLU A 83 8.69 1.26 -5.55
CA GLU A 83 10.02 1.86 -5.64
C GLU A 83 11.01 1.11 -4.75
N SER A 84 12.29 1.42 -4.88
CA SER A 84 13.30 1.02 -3.91
C SER A 84 14.06 2.22 -3.43
N GLU A 85 14.18 2.35 -2.12
CA GLU A 85 14.80 3.49 -1.48
C GLU A 85 16.31 3.28 -1.31
N VAL A 86 17.07 4.37 -1.37
CA VAL A 86 18.47 4.41 -0.93
C VAL A 86 18.70 5.48 0.12
N THR A 87 19.73 5.31 0.95
CA THR A 87 19.97 6.19 2.11
C THR A 87 20.27 7.65 1.75
N ASN A 88 20.76 7.94 0.53
CA ASN A 88 21.06 9.30 0.08
C ASN A 88 21.37 9.35 -1.43
N ALA A 89 21.46 10.57 -1.96
CA ALA A 89 21.75 10.85 -3.36
C ALA A 89 23.15 10.44 -3.86
N ASP A 90 24.08 10.06 -2.97
CA ASP A 90 25.40 9.55 -3.37
C ASP A 90 25.40 8.06 -3.71
N ALA A 91 24.31 7.34 -3.44
CA ALA A 91 24.16 5.97 -3.89
C ALA A 91 24.25 5.88 -5.42
N GLU A 92 25.13 5.01 -5.92
CA GLU A 92 25.42 4.88 -7.36
C GLU A 92 24.16 4.61 -8.20
N SER A 93 23.23 3.80 -7.66
CA SER A 93 21.96 3.46 -8.30
C SER A 93 21.05 4.67 -8.52
N PHE A 94 21.11 5.66 -7.63
CA PHE A 94 20.36 6.91 -7.71
C PHE A 94 21.09 7.94 -8.57
N LYS A 95 22.36 8.18 -8.24
CA LYS A 95 23.22 9.21 -8.85
C LYS A 95 23.35 9.08 -10.36
N LYS A 96 23.43 7.85 -10.88
CA LYS A 96 23.58 7.59 -12.32
C LYS A 96 22.42 8.09 -13.18
N ASN A 97 21.22 8.23 -12.58
CA ASN A 97 19.98 8.62 -13.27
C ASN A 97 19.42 9.96 -12.76
N LEU A 98 20.15 10.64 -11.87
CA LEU A 98 19.75 11.91 -11.29
C LEU A 98 19.76 13.05 -12.33
N LYS A 99 18.66 13.80 -12.39
CA LYS A 99 18.47 14.90 -13.36
C LYS A 99 18.49 16.29 -12.73
N VAL A 100 18.19 16.38 -11.43
CA VAL A 100 18.10 17.63 -10.65
C VAL A 100 18.75 17.44 -9.29
N SER A 101 19.17 18.52 -8.63
CA SER A 101 19.62 18.43 -7.25
C SER A 101 18.44 18.35 -6.26
N GLU A 102 18.67 17.80 -5.08
CA GLU A 102 17.69 17.81 -3.97
C GLU A 102 17.20 19.23 -3.65
N ALA A 103 18.11 20.22 -3.68
CA ALA A 103 17.77 21.61 -3.45
C ALA A 103 16.82 22.17 -4.52
N ASP A 104 17.03 21.81 -5.79
CA ASP A 104 16.16 22.22 -6.90
C ASP A 104 14.80 21.51 -6.83
N ALA A 105 14.79 20.21 -6.48
CA ALA A 105 13.57 19.42 -6.28
C ALA A 105 12.74 20.00 -5.12
N THR A 106 13.36 20.22 -3.97
CA THR A 106 12.74 20.83 -2.78
C THR A 106 12.17 22.21 -3.10
N ALA A 107 12.94 23.06 -3.80
CA ALA A 107 12.47 24.39 -4.19
C ALA A 107 11.26 24.32 -5.14
N THR A 108 11.25 23.34 -6.04
CA THR A 108 10.13 23.08 -6.96
C THR A 108 8.89 22.61 -6.21
N ALA A 109 9.05 21.64 -5.30
CA ALA A 109 7.98 21.10 -4.47
C ALA A 109 7.35 22.19 -3.58
N LEU A 110 8.16 22.96 -2.86
CA LEU A 110 7.68 24.04 -1.98
C LEU A 110 7.00 25.19 -2.73
N LYS A 111 7.38 25.43 -3.99
CA LYS A 111 6.71 26.42 -4.84
C LYS A 111 5.31 25.96 -5.24
N ALA A 112 5.12 24.67 -5.49
CA ALA A 112 3.81 24.08 -5.82
C ALA A 112 2.94 23.85 -4.58
N HIS A 113 3.58 23.46 -3.47
CA HIS A 113 2.96 23.08 -2.20
C HIS A 113 3.65 23.80 -1.04
N PRO A 114 3.27 25.06 -0.75
CA PRO A 114 3.90 25.82 0.34
C PRO A 114 3.73 25.12 1.69
N GLY A 115 4.83 24.99 2.43
CA GLY A 115 4.84 24.29 3.70
C GLY A 115 6.25 24.15 4.26
N LYS A 116 6.44 23.11 5.08
CA LYS A 116 7.74 22.72 5.64
C LYS A 116 7.98 21.26 5.27
N VAL A 117 9.11 20.99 4.63
CA VAL A 117 9.63 19.63 4.39
C VAL A 117 9.77 18.91 5.74
N GLN A 118 9.13 17.75 5.88
CA GLN A 118 9.24 16.91 7.08
C GLN A 118 10.29 15.81 6.89
N GLU A 119 10.37 15.28 5.68
CA GLU A 119 11.24 14.18 5.27
C GLU A 119 11.65 14.41 3.81
N VAL A 120 12.74 13.78 3.39
CA VAL A 120 13.18 13.69 2.00
C VAL A 120 13.65 12.27 1.79
N GLU A 121 13.03 11.58 0.85
CA GLU A 121 13.37 10.21 0.45
C GLU A 121 14.10 10.19 -0.90
N TYR A 122 14.82 9.10 -1.16
CA TYR A 122 15.67 8.96 -2.35
C TYR A 122 15.28 7.70 -3.09
N GLU A 123 14.26 7.83 -3.92
CA GLU A 123 13.63 6.71 -4.56
C GLU A 123 14.27 6.33 -5.89
N ILE A 124 14.25 5.02 -6.15
CA ILE A 124 14.53 4.43 -7.46
C ILE A 124 13.23 3.85 -7.97
N GLU A 125 12.69 4.55 -8.95
CA GLU A 125 11.45 4.25 -9.65
C GLU A 125 11.47 2.86 -10.29
N ALA A 126 10.31 2.29 -10.59
CA ALA A 126 10.21 0.99 -11.28
C ALA A 126 10.90 0.98 -12.66
N ASN A 127 11.05 2.14 -13.31
CA ASN A 127 11.76 2.30 -14.58
C ASN A 127 13.28 2.59 -14.40
N GLY A 128 13.74 2.71 -13.15
CA GLY A 128 15.10 3.01 -12.75
C GLY A 128 15.45 4.50 -12.70
N ASP A 129 14.53 5.42 -13.00
CA ASP A 129 14.76 6.85 -12.76
C ASP A 129 14.96 7.12 -11.25
N ALA A 130 15.65 8.23 -10.95
CA ALA A 130 15.82 8.71 -9.59
C ALA A 130 14.81 9.83 -9.30
N SER A 131 14.12 9.73 -8.17
CA SER A 131 13.11 10.68 -7.68
C SER A 131 13.43 11.14 -6.27
N TYR A 132 13.03 12.36 -5.93
CA TYR A 132 12.98 12.82 -4.55
C TYR A 132 11.51 12.91 -4.16
N GLU A 133 11.14 12.32 -3.03
CA GLU A 133 9.82 12.44 -2.40
C GLU A 133 9.88 13.36 -1.17
#